data_AF-A0A151EWJ5-F1
#
_entry.id   AF-A0A151EWJ5-F1
#
_cell.length_a   1.000
_cell.length_b   1.000
_cell.length_c   1.000
_cell.angle_alpha   90.00
_cell.angle_beta   90.00
_cell.angle_gamma   90.00
#
_symmetry.space_group_name_H-M   'P 1'
#
loop_
_entity.id
_entity.type
_entity.pdbx_description
1 polymer ?
#
loop_
_entity_poly.entity_id
_entity_poly.type
_entity_poly.pdbx_seq_one_letter_code
_entity_poly.pdbx_strand_id
1 'polypeptide(L)'
;MILDKKIGKILVMVLLMSIFPVKCSEKSQITTDPRDQYFPALYGNIVVWVDNRDGNWDIYGYNLSTEHMFPITTDPRDQSSPALYGNIVVWQDNRNGNSDIYGYSLSTRKEFQITTNTSNQYDPALYENIVVWQDYRNHTPDVYGYNLSTEEEFQITTNTSDQVLPTIYENTVIWQDNRNGNWDIYGYDFSTLGESQITTNTNNQLYPAIYEDFVVWADDRNGNWGIYGYDFSTRKEFQITVDLSDQYNPAIYEFIIVWRSRISGNPDIYGYDLLTGGEFQITIDPSDQYNPAIYKDFVVWEDYRNGNSDIFGRDIHRYDLSKSIYPLLSVSRGGVVWILLPLLGILYLVLLIYKRDFMEASQFNDVGIAKEDTGNNHINHVGHNHIAFLMEKRL
;
A
#
# COMPACT_ATOMS: atom_id res chain seq x y z
N MET A 1 -29.45 65.14 0.51
CA MET A 1 -28.54 64.26 1.27
C MET A 1 -29.34 63.02 1.66
N ILE A 2 -29.65 62.15 0.70
CA ILE A 2 -28.94 60.89 0.41
C ILE A 2 -28.72 60.08 1.70
N LEU A 3 -29.54 59.06 1.94
CA LEU A 3 -29.06 57.69 1.90
C LEU A 3 -30.22 56.70 1.71
N ASP A 4 -30.20 56.14 0.51
CA ASP A 4 -31.00 55.07 -0.05
C ASP A 4 -30.57 53.75 0.61
N LYS A 5 -31.43 53.12 1.44
CA LYS A 5 -31.18 51.77 1.95
C LYS A 5 -31.84 50.75 1.03
N LYS A 6 -31.12 50.42 -0.04
CA LYS A 6 -31.35 49.23 -0.86
C LYS A 6 -31.29 47.99 0.04
N ILE A 7 -32.44 47.36 0.25
CA ILE A 7 -32.53 45.99 0.74
C ILE A 7 -32.04 45.10 -0.41
N GLY A 8 -30.79 44.64 -0.32
CA GLY A 8 -30.22 43.69 -1.25
C GLY A 8 -30.96 42.35 -1.15
N LYS A 9 -31.68 41.98 -2.21
CA LYS A 9 -32.16 40.61 -2.41
C LYS A 9 -30.93 39.72 -2.59
N ILE A 10 -30.61 38.91 -1.59
CA ILE A 10 -29.66 37.80 -1.73
C ILE A 10 -30.39 36.72 -2.54
N LEU A 11 -30.03 36.60 -3.81
CA LEU A 11 -30.43 35.49 -4.65
C LEU A 11 -29.56 34.28 -4.26
N VAL A 12 -30.12 33.33 -3.53
CA VAL A 12 -29.47 32.03 -3.28
C VAL A 12 -29.64 31.21 -4.55
N MET A 13 -28.57 31.12 -5.36
CA MET A 13 -28.52 30.24 -6.52
C MET A 13 -28.17 28.83 -6.02
N VAL A 14 -29.17 27.95 -5.93
CA VAL A 14 -28.97 26.53 -5.61
C VAL A 14 -28.43 25.85 -6.85
N LEU A 15 -27.13 25.57 -6.87
CA LEU A 15 -26.53 24.69 -7.86
C LEU A 15 -26.91 23.26 -7.49
N LEU A 16 -27.91 22.69 -8.19
CA LEU A 16 -28.20 21.27 -8.15
C LEU A 16 -27.04 20.53 -8.84
N MET A 17 -26.01 20.18 -8.08
CA MET A 17 -25.11 19.10 -8.48
C MET A 17 -25.94 17.82 -8.41
N SER A 18 -26.41 17.35 -9.56
CA SER A 18 -26.91 16.00 -9.72
C SER A 18 -25.76 15.04 -9.40
N ILE A 19 -25.76 14.54 -8.16
CA ILE A 19 -24.97 13.39 -7.75
C ILE A 19 -25.60 12.21 -8.50
N PHE A 20 -25.08 11.90 -9.68
CA PHE A 20 -25.28 10.55 -10.21
C PHE A 20 -24.62 9.62 -9.18
N PRO A 21 -25.32 8.60 -8.66
CA PRO A 21 -24.61 7.54 -7.99
C PRO A 21 -23.62 7.00 -9.02
N VAL A 22 -22.33 7.23 -8.80
CA VAL A 22 -21.29 6.49 -9.50
C VAL A 22 -21.65 5.04 -9.22
N LYS A 23 -21.95 4.31 -10.29
CA LYS A 23 -22.29 2.90 -10.23
C LYS A 23 -21.08 2.25 -9.58
N CYS A 24 -21.21 1.96 -8.29
CA CYS A 24 -20.15 1.32 -7.54
C CYS A 24 -19.90 -0.01 -8.23
N SER A 25 -18.66 -0.27 -8.62
CA SER A 25 -18.29 -1.60 -9.09
C SER A 25 -18.44 -2.55 -7.89
N GLU A 26 -19.62 -3.16 -7.79
CA GLU A 26 -19.81 -4.43 -7.11
C GLU A 26 -18.70 -5.36 -7.58
N LYS A 27 -18.00 -5.99 -6.63
CA LYS A 27 -17.26 -7.25 -6.77
C LYS A 27 -17.27 -7.80 -8.21
N SER A 28 -16.20 -7.59 -8.97
CA SER A 28 -16.10 -8.09 -10.34
C SER A 28 -15.27 -9.36 -10.33
N GLN A 29 -15.92 -10.48 -10.63
CA GLN A 29 -15.24 -11.68 -11.08
C GLN A 29 -14.45 -11.35 -12.35
N ILE A 30 -13.14 -11.59 -12.36
CA ILE A 30 -12.25 -11.27 -13.49
C ILE A 30 -12.15 -12.47 -14.43
N THR A 31 -12.06 -13.69 -13.90
CA THR A 31 -11.99 -14.93 -14.68
C THR A 31 -13.30 -15.70 -14.58
N THR A 32 -13.68 -16.39 -15.66
CA THR A 32 -14.94 -17.18 -15.72
C THR A 32 -14.71 -18.59 -16.27
N ASP A 33 -13.44 -18.95 -16.52
CA ASP A 33 -13.11 -20.27 -17.03
C ASP A 33 -13.22 -21.30 -15.88
N PRO A 34 -13.85 -22.46 -16.08
CA PRO A 34 -14.07 -23.43 -15.02
C PRO A 34 -12.80 -24.16 -14.53
N ARG A 35 -11.64 -23.92 -15.14
CA ARG A 35 -10.35 -24.41 -14.64
C ARG A 35 -9.81 -23.50 -13.56
N ASP A 36 -8.66 -23.84 -13.00
CA ASP A 36 -8.05 -23.05 -11.95
C ASP A 36 -7.29 -21.85 -12.53
N GLN A 37 -7.39 -20.72 -11.84
CA GLN A 37 -6.59 -19.52 -12.04
C GLN A 37 -5.93 -19.08 -10.73
N TYR A 38 -4.63 -18.84 -10.76
CA TYR A 38 -3.79 -18.59 -9.58
C TYR A 38 -2.86 -17.39 -9.76
N PHE A 39 -2.32 -16.92 -8.63
CA PHE A 39 -1.24 -15.95 -8.49
C PHE A 39 -1.46 -14.68 -9.34
N PRO A 40 -2.51 -13.89 -9.02
CA PRO A 40 -2.77 -12.66 -9.76
C PRO A 40 -1.71 -11.59 -9.44
N ALA A 41 -1.25 -10.88 -10.45
CA ALA A 41 -0.47 -9.65 -10.32
C ALA A 41 -1.19 -8.49 -11.02
N LEU A 42 -1.00 -7.27 -10.51
CA LEU A 42 -1.77 -6.09 -10.91
C LEU A 42 -0.87 -4.87 -11.05
N TYR A 43 -1.00 -4.15 -12.17
CA TYR A 43 -0.44 -2.82 -12.34
C TYR A 43 -1.31 -1.99 -13.29
N GLY A 44 -1.63 -0.77 -12.89
CA GLY A 44 -2.50 0.09 -13.69
C GLY A 44 -3.87 -0.56 -13.87
N ASN A 45 -4.24 -0.83 -15.13
CA ASN A 45 -5.50 -1.48 -15.49
C ASN A 45 -5.31 -2.92 -15.96
N ILE A 46 -4.13 -3.50 -15.79
CA ILE A 46 -3.83 -4.85 -16.27
C ILE A 46 -3.70 -5.79 -15.07
N VAL A 47 -4.47 -6.88 -15.11
CA VAL A 47 -4.33 -8.02 -14.22
C VAL A 47 -3.73 -9.16 -15.03
N VAL A 48 -2.72 -9.84 -14.51
CA VAL A 48 -2.19 -11.09 -15.10
C VAL A 48 -2.27 -12.21 -14.08
N TRP A 49 -2.40 -13.45 -14.54
CA TRP A 49 -2.53 -14.63 -13.67
C TRP A 49 -2.07 -15.89 -14.41
N VAL A 50 -1.88 -16.96 -13.63
CA VAL A 50 -1.61 -18.32 -14.11
C VAL A 50 -2.94 -19.03 -14.36
N ASP A 51 -3.13 -19.64 -15.53
CA ASP A 51 -4.41 -20.19 -15.99
C ASP A 51 -4.25 -21.62 -16.53
N ASN A 52 -5.13 -22.54 -16.16
CA ASN A 52 -5.09 -23.95 -16.61
C ASN A 52 -6.19 -24.31 -17.63
N ARG A 53 -6.79 -23.33 -18.31
CA ARG A 53 -7.87 -23.58 -19.26
C ARG A 53 -7.49 -24.50 -20.41
N ASP A 54 -6.23 -24.48 -20.83
CA ASP A 54 -5.72 -25.19 -22.01
C ASP A 54 -5.11 -26.57 -21.66
N GLY A 55 -5.11 -26.95 -20.37
CA GLY A 55 -4.64 -28.26 -19.88
C GLY A 55 -3.17 -28.29 -19.45
N ASN A 56 -2.49 -27.16 -19.53
CA ASN A 56 -1.20 -26.81 -18.93
C ASN A 56 -1.32 -25.42 -18.30
N TRP A 57 -0.34 -25.03 -17.48
CA TRP A 57 -0.33 -23.69 -16.88
C TRP A 57 0.20 -22.67 -17.88
N ASP A 58 -0.62 -21.67 -18.21
CA ASP A 58 -0.31 -20.57 -19.11
C ASP A 58 -0.43 -19.22 -18.39
N ILE A 59 0.08 -18.14 -18.97
CA ILE A 59 -0.12 -16.79 -18.44
C ILE A 59 -1.16 -16.05 -19.28
N TYR A 60 -2.19 -15.54 -18.62
CA TYR A 60 -3.23 -14.73 -19.23
C TYR A 60 -3.27 -13.33 -18.61
N GLY A 61 -3.83 -12.38 -19.35
CA GLY A 61 -4.02 -10.99 -18.95
C GLY A 61 -5.45 -10.51 -19.17
N TYR A 62 -5.87 -9.54 -18.37
CA TYR A 62 -7.16 -8.86 -18.46
C TYR A 62 -6.94 -7.36 -18.33
N ASN A 63 -7.52 -6.61 -19.27
CA ASN A 63 -7.56 -5.16 -19.18
C ASN A 63 -8.88 -4.72 -18.54
N LEU A 64 -8.79 -4.21 -17.32
CA LEU A 64 -9.91 -3.71 -16.51
C LEU A 64 -10.66 -2.55 -17.18
N SER A 65 -9.97 -1.72 -17.98
CA SER A 65 -10.60 -0.58 -18.66
C SER A 65 -11.37 -0.96 -19.93
N THR A 66 -10.89 -1.98 -20.65
CA THR A 66 -11.51 -2.43 -21.91
C THR A 66 -12.34 -3.69 -21.75
N GLU A 67 -12.36 -4.27 -20.56
CA GLU A 67 -12.98 -5.56 -20.22
C GLU A 67 -12.54 -6.69 -21.18
N HIS A 68 -11.25 -6.69 -21.53
CA HIS A 68 -10.72 -7.61 -22.54
C HIS A 68 -9.66 -8.52 -21.94
N MET A 69 -9.91 -9.82 -22.03
CA MET A 69 -8.97 -10.89 -21.72
C MET A 69 -8.12 -11.24 -22.95
N PHE A 70 -6.84 -11.50 -22.75
CA PHE A 70 -5.89 -11.88 -23.79
C PHE A 70 -4.82 -12.85 -23.24
N PRO A 71 -4.33 -13.80 -24.04
CA PRO A 71 -3.20 -14.63 -23.64
C PRO A 71 -1.91 -13.78 -23.63
N ILE A 72 -1.03 -14.03 -22.66
CA ILE A 72 0.36 -13.54 -22.65
C ILE A 72 1.26 -14.59 -23.32
N THR A 73 1.10 -15.85 -22.92
CA THR A 73 1.77 -17.02 -23.52
C THR A 73 0.84 -18.23 -23.43
N THR A 74 0.98 -19.16 -24.38
CA THR A 74 0.26 -20.44 -24.44
C THR A 74 1.24 -21.53 -24.87
N ASP A 75 2.44 -21.55 -24.29
CA ASP A 75 3.46 -22.53 -24.67
C ASP A 75 3.07 -23.89 -24.09
N PRO A 76 3.26 -25.03 -24.79
CA PRO A 76 2.77 -26.33 -24.31
C PRO A 76 3.35 -26.85 -22.97
N ARG A 77 4.34 -26.17 -22.39
CA ARG A 77 4.85 -26.46 -21.03
C ARG A 77 4.17 -25.57 -19.99
N ASP A 78 4.57 -25.73 -18.74
CA ASP A 78 3.98 -24.94 -17.65
C ASP A 78 4.70 -23.60 -17.49
N GLN A 79 3.91 -22.53 -17.32
CA GLN A 79 4.31 -21.19 -16.95
C GLN A 79 3.66 -20.78 -15.62
N SER A 80 4.41 -20.06 -14.78
CA SER A 80 3.96 -19.68 -13.43
C SER A 80 4.60 -18.38 -12.93
N SER A 81 4.18 -17.94 -11.74
CA SER A 81 4.75 -16.79 -11.01
C SER A 81 4.88 -15.51 -11.85
N PRO A 82 3.78 -14.98 -12.43
CA PRO A 82 3.83 -13.76 -13.22
C PRO A 82 4.05 -12.53 -12.33
N ALA A 83 4.90 -11.61 -12.78
CA ALA A 83 5.03 -10.26 -12.24
C ALA A 83 4.81 -9.23 -13.36
N LEU A 84 4.33 -8.04 -12.98
CA LEU A 84 3.89 -7.02 -13.93
C LEU A 84 4.27 -5.62 -13.42
N TYR A 85 4.93 -4.85 -14.28
CA TYR A 85 5.15 -3.43 -14.08
C TYR A 85 5.09 -2.69 -15.41
N GLY A 86 4.27 -1.62 -15.46
CA GLY A 86 4.15 -0.79 -16.65
C GLY A 86 3.72 -1.59 -17.88
N ASN A 87 4.64 -1.74 -18.83
CA ASN A 87 4.42 -2.39 -20.12
C ASN A 87 4.91 -3.85 -20.16
N ILE A 88 5.61 -4.33 -19.14
CA ILE A 88 6.30 -5.62 -19.17
C ILE A 88 5.66 -6.58 -18.18
N VAL A 89 5.36 -7.78 -18.68
CA VAL A 89 5.02 -8.96 -17.87
C VAL A 89 6.24 -9.86 -17.89
N VAL A 90 6.66 -10.39 -16.74
CA VAL A 90 7.68 -11.44 -16.64
C VAL A 90 7.10 -12.66 -15.92
N TRP A 91 7.59 -13.85 -16.23
CA TRP A 91 7.13 -15.09 -15.61
C TRP A 91 8.20 -16.17 -15.66
N GLN A 92 7.99 -17.22 -14.89
CA GLN A 92 8.77 -18.44 -14.90
C GLN A 92 8.21 -19.41 -15.95
N ASP A 93 9.08 -20.01 -16.76
CA ASP A 93 8.71 -20.80 -17.93
C ASP A 93 9.50 -22.11 -18.02
N ASN A 94 8.81 -23.24 -18.20
CA ASN A 94 9.44 -24.56 -18.31
C ASN A 94 9.65 -25.06 -19.75
N ARG A 95 9.49 -24.20 -20.77
CA ARG A 95 9.54 -24.60 -22.19
C ARG A 95 10.86 -25.24 -22.63
N ASN A 96 11.97 -24.87 -21.99
CA ASN A 96 13.30 -25.38 -22.33
C ASN A 96 13.71 -26.63 -21.52
N GLY A 97 12.86 -27.14 -20.63
CA GLY A 97 13.12 -28.32 -19.80
C GLY A 97 13.78 -28.00 -18.44
N ASN A 98 14.17 -26.75 -18.22
CA ASN A 98 14.44 -26.10 -16.94
C ASN A 98 13.50 -24.90 -16.79
N SER A 99 13.34 -24.37 -15.58
CA SER A 99 12.62 -23.11 -15.37
C SER A 99 13.52 -21.95 -15.77
N ASP A 100 13.12 -21.17 -16.77
CA ASP A 100 13.75 -19.92 -17.19
C ASP A 100 12.82 -18.73 -16.89
N ILE A 101 13.34 -17.51 -16.88
CA ILE A 101 12.54 -16.30 -16.83
C ILE A 101 12.31 -15.78 -18.25
N TYR A 102 11.05 -15.54 -18.59
CA TYR A 102 10.62 -14.94 -19.85
C TYR A 102 9.89 -13.63 -19.59
N GLY A 103 9.79 -12.82 -20.64
CA GLY A 103 9.14 -11.51 -20.61
C GLY A 103 8.26 -11.27 -21.84
N TYR A 104 7.27 -10.40 -21.68
CA TYR A 104 6.34 -10.01 -22.74
C TYR A 104 6.08 -8.51 -22.67
N SER A 105 6.21 -7.85 -23.82
CA SER A 105 5.89 -6.44 -23.97
C SER A 105 4.45 -6.26 -24.43
N LEU A 106 3.60 -5.70 -23.56
CA LEU A 106 2.17 -5.49 -23.81
C LEU A 106 1.90 -4.62 -25.06
N SER A 107 2.71 -3.58 -25.27
CA SER A 107 2.58 -2.65 -26.40
C SER A 107 3.01 -3.26 -27.73
N THR A 108 4.09 -4.05 -27.74
CA THR A 108 4.61 -4.66 -28.97
C THR A 108 4.04 -6.04 -29.25
N ARG A 109 3.41 -6.66 -28.24
CA ARG A 109 2.90 -8.02 -28.23
C ARG A 109 3.96 -9.05 -28.59
N LYS A 110 5.15 -8.87 -28.02
CA LYS A 110 6.30 -9.72 -28.26
C LYS A 110 6.80 -10.31 -26.96
N GLU A 111 7.01 -11.60 -27.01
CA GLU A 111 7.73 -12.36 -26.02
C GLU A 111 9.25 -12.27 -26.27
N PHE A 112 10.03 -12.34 -25.19
CA PHE A 112 11.48 -12.43 -25.19
C PHE A 112 11.95 -13.27 -23.98
N GLN A 113 13.08 -13.95 -24.13
CA GLN A 113 13.71 -14.72 -23.06
C GLN A 113 14.65 -13.81 -22.25
N ILE A 114 14.63 -13.92 -20.91
CA ILE A 114 15.51 -13.14 -20.02
C ILE A 114 16.69 -13.99 -19.56
N THR A 115 16.46 -15.24 -19.15
CA THR A 115 17.53 -16.14 -18.68
C THR A 115 17.78 -17.29 -19.63
N THR A 116 19.05 -17.71 -19.73
CA THR A 116 19.47 -18.84 -20.59
C THR A 116 20.35 -19.85 -19.85
N ASN A 117 20.47 -19.72 -18.53
CA ASN A 117 21.28 -20.63 -17.73
C ASN A 117 20.57 -21.98 -17.58
N THR A 118 21.29 -23.09 -17.64
CA THR A 118 20.70 -24.44 -17.61
C THR A 118 20.14 -24.86 -16.25
N SER A 119 20.47 -24.15 -15.19
CA SER A 119 19.82 -24.33 -13.88
C SER A 119 18.43 -23.73 -13.87
N ASN A 120 17.67 -23.95 -12.81
CA ASN A 120 16.34 -23.35 -12.68
C ASN A 120 16.42 -21.91 -12.15
N GLN A 121 15.59 -21.04 -12.69
CA GLN A 121 15.28 -19.69 -12.23
C GLN A 121 13.81 -19.60 -11.89
N TYR A 122 13.48 -18.99 -10.77
CA TYR A 122 12.12 -18.98 -10.21
C TYR A 122 11.75 -17.59 -9.66
N ASP A 123 10.44 -17.39 -9.45
CA ASP A 123 9.87 -16.28 -8.68
C ASP A 123 10.42 -14.90 -9.10
N PRO A 124 10.20 -14.49 -10.37
CA PRO A 124 10.68 -13.20 -10.83
C PRO A 124 9.87 -12.06 -10.20
N ALA A 125 10.54 -10.95 -9.89
CA ALA A 125 9.94 -9.66 -9.59
C ALA A 125 10.49 -8.58 -10.53
N LEU A 126 9.73 -7.51 -10.73
CA LEU A 126 10.02 -6.50 -11.74
C LEU A 126 9.68 -5.10 -11.23
N TYR A 127 10.62 -4.18 -11.39
CA TYR A 127 10.39 -2.74 -11.27
C TYR A 127 11.12 -2.01 -12.39
N GLU A 128 10.38 -1.19 -13.14
CA GLU A 128 10.87 -0.50 -14.34
C GLU A 128 11.64 -1.43 -15.30
N ASN A 129 12.97 -1.33 -15.34
CA ASN A 129 13.85 -2.08 -16.23
C ASN A 129 14.60 -3.21 -15.52
N ILE A 130 14.43 -3.39 -14.22
CA ILE A 130 15.15 -4.39 -13.45
C ILE A 130 14.23 -5.55 -13.14
N VAL A 131 14.61 -6.73 -13.65
CA VAL A 131 14.02 -8.02 -13.29
C VAL A 131 14.95 -8.68 -12.28
N VAL A 132 14.41 -9.21 -11.19
CA VAL A 132 15.16 -10.02 -10.21
C VAL A 132 14.51 -11.38 -10.05
N TRP A 133 15.29 -12.42 -9.76
CA TRP A 133 14.80 -13.79 -9.57
C TRP A 133 15.72 -14.58 -8.65
N GLN A 134 15.25 -15.72 -8.15
CA GLN A 134 16.09 -16.69 -7.45
C GLN A 134 16.66 -17.73 -8.43
N ASP A 135 17.96 -18.01 -8.34
CA ASP A 135 18.72 -18.77 -9.33
C ASP A 135 19.50 -19.92 -8.71
N TYR A 136 19.27 -21.14 -9.20
CA TYR A 136 19.87 -22.37 -8.66
C TYR A 136 21.21 -22.75 -9.33
N ARG A 137 21.87 -21.83 -10.03
CA ARG A 137 23.17 -22.10 -10.68
C ARG A 137 24.32 -22.39 -9.71
N ASN A 138 24.20 -22.01 -8.44
CA ASN A 138 25.24 -22.11 -7.41
C ASN A 138 24.96 -23.17 -6.32
N HIS A 139 24.18 -24.22 -6.64
CA HIS A 139 23.71 -25.28 -5.73
C HIS A 139 22.70 -24.83 -4.66
N THR A 140 22.93 -23.69 -4.01
CA THR A 140 21.92 -22.95 -3.24
C THR A 140 21.34 -21.83 -4.12
N PRO A 141 20.07 -21.45 -3.93
CA PRO A 141 19.49 -20.32 -4.65
C PRO A 141 20.14 -19.01 -4.21
N ASP A 142 20.61 -18.25 -5.19
CA ASP A 142 21.07 -16.87 -5.06
C ASP A 142 20.07 -15.93 -5.74
N VAL A 143 20.03 -14.66 -5.35
CA VAL A 143 19.28 -13.64 -6.09
C VAL A 143 20.15 -13.08 -7.22
N TYR A 144 19.59 -13.10 -8.43
CA TYR A 144 20.16 -12.49 -9.63
C TYR A 144 19.23 -11.41 -10.16
N GLY A 145 19.77 -10.55 -11.03
CA GLY A 145 19.02 -9.52 -11.71
C GLY A 145 19.43 -9.35 -13.17
N TYR A 146 18.54 -8.75 -13.95
CA TYR A 146 18.73 -8.41 -15.35
C TYR A 146 18.21 -7.01 -15.61
N ASN A 147 19.01 -6.20 -16.30
CA ASN A 147 18.60 -4.88 -16.74
C ASN A 147 18.10 -4.96 -18.19
N LEU A 148 16.79 -4.82 -18.39
CA LEU A 148 16.10 -4.85 -19.68
C LEU A 148 16.58 -3.75 -20.66
N SER A 149 17.14 -2.65 -20.15
CA SER A 149 17.64 -1.56 -21.00
C SER A 149 19.08 -1.76 -21.45
N THR A 150 19.94 -2.36 -20.62
CA THR A 150 21.34 -2.63 -20.98
C THR A 150 21.58 -4.04 -21.48
N GLU A 151 20.59 -4.92 -21.31
CA GLU A 151 20.66 -6.36 -21.60
C GLU A 151 21.72 -7.10 -20.77
N GLU A 152 22.01 -6.59 -19.56
CA GLU A 152 23.04 -7.14 -18.68
C GLU A 152 22.44 -7.92 -17.50
N GLU A 153 22.90 -9.16 -17.33
CA GLU A 153 22.68 -9.97 -16.14
C GLU A 153 23.73 -9.67 -15.07
N PHE A 154 23.32 -9.62 -13.80
CA PHE A 154 24.19 -9.42 -12.66
C PHE A 154 23.74 -10.24 -11.44
N GLN A 155 24.67 -10.61 -10.58
CA GLN A 155 24.41 -11.32 -9.33
C GLN A 155 24.22 -10.31 -8.18
N ILE A 156 23.21 -10.52 -7.33
CA ILE A 156 22.92 -9.65 -6.17
C ILE A 156 23.49 -10.27 -4.88
N THR A 157 23.27 -11.57 -4.66
CA THR A 157 23.72 -12.26 -3.45
C THR A 157 24.81 -13.28 -3.76
N THR A 158 25.71 -13.51 -2.80
CA THR A 158 26.79 -14.51 -2.90
C THR A 158 26.94 -15.36 -1.64
N ASN A 159 25.94 -15.36 -0.76
CA ASN A 159 26.00 -16.11 0.48
C ASN A 159 25.77 -17.60 0.18
N THR A 160 26.41 -18.49 0.93
CA THR A 160 26.34 -19.95 0.67
C THR A 160 25.05 -20.60 1.17
N SER A 161 24.12 -19.82 1.72
CA SER A 161 22.82 -20.28 2.21
C SER A 161 21.75 -19.99 1.17
N ASP A 162 20.49 -20.29 1.46
CA ASP A 162 19.40 -20.01 0.53
C ASP A 162 19.00 -18.52 0.56
N GLN A 163 18.90 -17.89 -0.61
CA GLN A 163 18.25 -16.59 -0.82
C GLN A 163 17.14 -16.74 -1.86
N VAL A 164 15.90 -16.45 -1.47
CA VAL A 164 14.69 -16.79 -2.23
C VAL A 164 13.61 -15.71 -2.11
N LEU A 165 12.61 -15.77 -2.99
CA LEU A 165 11.49 -14.84 -3.10
C LEU A 165 11.92 -13.36 -3.10
N PRO A 166 12.73 -12.94 -4.10
CA PRO A 166 13.11 -11.54 -4.21
C PRO A 166 11.92 -10.67 -4.63
N THR A 167 11.89 -9.44 -4.14
CA THR A 167 10.99 -8.37 -4.56
C THR A 167 11.77 -7.07 -4.73
N ILE A 168 11.28 -6.14 -5.54
CA ILE A 168 12.02 -4.93 -5.91
C ILE A 168 11.10 -3.70 -6.00
N TYR A 169 11.58 -2.59 -5.47
CA TYR A 169 11.01 -1.27 -5.71
C TYR A 169 12.14 -0.25 -5.84
N GLU A 170 12.13 0.52 -6.92
CA GLU A 170 13.20 1.45 -7.29
C GLU A 170 14.59 0.79 -7.23
N ASN A 171 15.44 1.25 -6.30
CA ASN A 171 16.82 0.80 -6.16
C ASN A 171 17.00 -0.31 -5.10
N THR A 172 15.91 -0.78 -4.50
CA THR A 172 15.97 -1.69 -3.35
C THR A 172 15.41 -3.05 -3.72
N VAL A 173 16.25 -4.08 -3.59
CA VAL A 173 15.86 -5.49 -3.70
C VAL A 173 15.76 -6.06 -2.30
N ILE A 174 14.67 -6.74 -1.98
CA ILE A 174 14.42 -7.41 -0.70
C ILE A 174 14.24 -8.90 -0.95
N TRP A 175 14.75 -9.78 -0.08
CA TRP A 175 14.59 -11.23 -0.20
C TRP A 175 14.51 -11.92 1.16
N GLN A 176 14.12 -13.19 1.16
CA GLN A 176 14.22 -14.09 2.32
C GLN A 176 15.57 -14.79 2.31
N ASP A 177 16.24 -14.82 3.45
CA ASP A 177 17.60 -15.33 3.59
C ASP A 177 17.69 -16.32 4.76
N ASN A 178 18.26 -17.51 4.54
CA ASN A 178 18.39 -18.54 5.57
C ASN A 178 19.80 -18.63 6.18
N ARG A 179 20.64 -17.58 6.03
CA ARG A 179 22.04 -17.62 6.47
C ARG A 179 22.24 -17.71 7.99
N ASN A 180 21.22 -17.38 8.78
CA ASN A 180 21.28 -17.38 10.24
C ASN A 180 20.66 -18.63 10.87
N GLY A 181 20.18 -19.59 10.06
CA GLY A 181 19.50 -20.80 10.53
C GLY A 181 18.00 -20.62 10.80
N ASN A 182 17.48 -19.43 10.52
CA ASN A 182 16.08 -19.06 10.41
C ASN A 182 15.93 -18.19 9.15
N TRP A 183 14.71 -18.09 8.60
CA TRP A 183 14.44 -17.14 7.53
C TRP A 183 14.39 -15.72 8.08
N ASP A 184 15.25 -14.86 7.55
CA ASP A 184 15.27 -13.42 7.83
C ASP A 184 14.99 -12.63 6.54
N ILE A 185 14.58 -11.38 6.67
CA ILE A 185 14.48 -10.45 5.54
C ILE A 185 15.78 -9.67 5.41
N TYR A 186 16.36 -9.71 4.22
CA TYR A 186 17.54 -8.95 3.83
C TYR A 186 17.21 -8.02 2.66
N GLY A 187 18.04 -7.00 2.47
CA GLY A 187 17.92 -6.09 1.35
C GLY A 187 19.26 -5.61 0.80
N TYR A 188 19.24 -5.24 -0.48
CA TYR A 188 20.34 -4.64 -1.21
C TYR A 188 19.85 -3.35 -1.85
N ASP A 189 20.58 -2.26 -1.61
CA ASP A 189 20.29 -0.96 -2.19
C ASP A 189 21.36 -0.61 -3.24
N PHE A 190 20.94 -0.53 -4.52
CA PHE A 190 21.81 -0.20 -5.65
C PHE A 190 22.42 1.22 -5.54
N SER A 191 21.78 2.13 -4.79
CA SER A 191 22.28 3.50 -4.62
C SER A 191 23.45 3.56 -3.63
N THR A 192 23.47 2.69 -2.63
CA THR A 192 24.53 2.61 -1.61
C THR A 192 25.50 1.45 -1.85
N LEU A 193 25.17 0.55 -2.79
CA LEU A 193 25.86 -0.72 -3.05
C LEU A 193 26.02 -1.56 -1.77
N GLY A 194 25.02 -1.50 -0.89
CA GLY A 194 25.05 -2.07 0.45
C GLY A 194 24.00 -3.16 0.64
N GLU A 195 24.45 -4.33 1.06
CA GLU A 195 23.58 -5.38 1.62
C GLU A 195 23.36 -5.13 3.12
N SER A 196 22.12 -5.30 3.59
CA SER A 196 21.77 -5.16 5.00
C SER A 196 20.70 -6.17 5.44
N GLN A 197 20.81 -6.62 6.69
CA GLN A 197 19.77 -7.40 7.36
C GLN A 197 18.69 -6.46 7.88
N ILE A 198 17.42 -6.73 7.55
CA ILE A 198 16.27 -5.91 7.96
C ILE A 198 15.66 -6.45 9.25
N THR A 199 15.53 -7.78 9.37
CA THR A 199 14.97 -8.44 10.55
C THR A 199 16.04 -9.19 11.31
N THR A 200 16.03 -9.10 12.65
CA THR A 200 17.00 -9.79 13.53
C THR A 200 16.34 -10.71 14.55
N ASN A 201 15.05 -11.00 14.37
CA ASN A 201 14.33 -11.90 15.28
C ASN A 201 14.72 -13.35 14.96
N THR A 202 14.86 -14.21 15.96
CA THR A 202 15.36 -15.58 15.78
C THR A 202 14.33 -16.55 15.21
N ASN A 203 13.08 -16.12 15.02
CA ASN A 203 12.06 -16.92 14.35
C ASN A 203 12.05 -16.61 12.84
N ASN A 204 11.12 -17.16 12.07
CA ASN A 204 11.06 -16.97 10.62
C ASN A 204 10.33 -15.69 10.23
N GLN A 205 10.85 -15.03 9.20
CA GLN A 205 10.22 -13.95 8.48
C GLN A 205 10.14 -14.30 7.00
N LEU A 206 8.93 -14.30 6.44
CA LEU A 206 8.64 -14.80 5.10
C LEU A 206 7.82 -13.82 4.27
N TYR A 207 7.81 -14.03 2.95
CA TYR A 207 6.98 -13.35 1.96
C TYR A 207 7.12 -11.82 2.02
N PRO A 208 8.33 -11.26 1.80
CA PRO A 208 8.51 -9.83 1.82
C PRO A 208 7.79 -9.15 0.64
N ALA A 209 7.21 -7.98 0.90
CA ALA A 209 6.75 -7.04 -0.11
C ALA A 209 7.28 -5.64 0.20
N ILE A 210 7.54 -4.84 -0.82
CA ILE A 210 8.13 -3.50 -0.69
C ILE A 210 7.36 -2.47 -1.52
N TYR A 211 7.15 -1.29 -0.94
CA TYR A 211 6.72 -0.10 -1.65
C TYR A 211 7.31 1.14 -0.97
N GLU A 212 8.05 1.95 -1.72
CA GLU A 212 8.79 3.11 -1.20
C GLU A 212 9.63 2.72 0.04
N ASP A 213 9.41 3.40 1.17
CA ASP A 213 10.15 3.21 2.41
C ASP A 213 9.64 2.04 3.27
N PHE A 214 8.60 1.32 2.83
CA PHE A 214 7.98 0.26 3.63
C PHE A 214 8.30 -1.13 3.08
N VAL A 215 8.80 -1.99 3.96
CA VAL A 215 8.91 -3.44 3.74
C VAL A 215 7.95 -4.13 4.68
N VAL A 216 7.16 -5.08 4.20
CA VAL A 216 6.23 -5.87 5.02
C VAL A 216 6.45 -7.36 4.81
N TRP A 217 6.23 -8.17 5.83
CA TRP A 217 6.45 -9.62 5.80
C TRP A 217 5.54 -10.35 6.80
N ALA A 218 5.43 -11.67 6.64
CA ALA A 218 4.82 -12.57 7.62
C ALA A 218 5.88 -13.05 8.62
N ASP A 219 5.55 -13.06 9.91
CA ASP A 219 6.49 -13.26 11.02
C ASP A 219 5.88 -14.20 12.07
N ASP A 220 6.58 -15.27 12.45
CA ASP A 220 6.09 -16.27 13.42
C ASP A 220 6.61 -16.06 14.86
N ARG A 221 7.18 -14.89 15.17
CA ARG A 221 7.80 -14.60 16.50
C ARG A 221 6.89 -14.72 17.72
N ASN A 222 5.57 -14.69 17.52
CA ASN A 222 4.58 -14.77 18.60
C ASN A 222 3.92 -16.16 18.71
N GLY A 223 4.42 -17.17 17.98
CA GLY A 223 3.86 -18.53 17.96
C GLY A 223 2.71 -18.73 16.96
N ASN A 224 2.31 -17.68 16.26
CA ASN A 224 1.44 -17.66 15.08
C ASN A 224 2.03 -16.69 14.05
N TRP A 225 1.64 -16.83 12.79
CA TRP A 225 2.08 -15.92 11.73
C TRP A 225 1.30 -14.61 11.81
N GLY A 226 2.01 -13.49 12.00
CA GLY A 226 1.46 -12.13 11.94
C GLY A 226 2.16 -11.29 10.88
N ILE A 227 1.56 -10.19 10.45
CA ILE A 227 2.18 -9.24 9.53
C ILE A 227 2.93 -8.16 10.31
N TYR A 228 4.19 -7.96 9.93
CA TYR A 228 5.09 -6.95 10.44
C TYR A 228 5.61 -6.08 9.29
N GLY A 229 6.14 -4.92 9.65
CA GLY A 229 6.77 -4.03 8.68
C GLY A 229 7.99 -3.31 9.24
N TYR A 230 8.78 -2.79 8.31
CA TYR A 230 9.92 -1.92 8.56
C TYR A 230 9.74 -0.64 7.76
N ASP A 231 9.94 0.49 8.42
CA ASP A 231 9.95 1.80 7.79
C ASP A 231 11.40 2.30 7.69
N PHE A 232 11.93 2.38 6.46
CA PHE A 232 13.27 2.86 6.17
C PHE A 232 13.48 4.33 6.56
N SER A 233 12.43 5.15 6.52
CA SER A 233 12.50 6.57 6.85
C SER A 233 12.74 6.78 8.35
N THR A 234 12.12 5.95 9.20
CA THR A 234 12.28 6.02 10.67
C THR A 234 13.25 4.98 11.23
N ARG A 235 13.67 4.01 10.41
CA ARG A 235 14.49 2.84 10.76
C ARG A 235 13.89 2.02 11.90
N LYS A 236 12.57 1.82 11.84
CA LYS A 236 11.83 1.12 12.88
C LYS A 236 11.01 -0.01 12.30
N GLU A 237 11.09 -1.14 12.99
CA GLU A 237 10.13 -2.21 12.85
C GLU A 237 8.83 -1.86 13.59
N PHE A 238 7.69 -2.26 13.02
CA PHE A 238 6.37 -2.13 13.62
C PHE A 238 5.53 -3.38 13.34
N GLN A 239 4.61 -3.68 14.25
CA GLN A 239 3.65 -4.78 14.11
C GLN A 239 2.35 -4.24 13.51
N ILE A 240 1.83 -4.90 12.48
CA ILE A 240 0.55 -4.53 11.86
C ILE A 240 -0.59 -5.30 12.52
N THR A 241 -0.39 -6.60 12.75
CA THR A 241 -1.47 -7.49 13.18
C THR A 241 -1.18 -8.03 14.58
N VAL A 242 -2.15 -7.97 15.48
CA VAL A 242 -2.02 -8.42 16.88
C VAL A 242 -2.82 -9.70 17.18
N ASP A 243 -3.55 -10.22 16.20
CA ASP A 243 -4.37 -11.41 16.33
C ASP A 243 -3.54 -12.70 16.43
N LEU A 244 -4.15 -13.71 17.05
CA LEU A 244 -3.55 -15.03 17.28
C LEU A 244 -3.75 -16.00 16.10
N SER A 245 -4.34 -15.54 15.00
CA SER A 245 -4.55 -16.35 13.79
C SER A 245 -3.40 -16.15 12.81
N ASP A 246 -3.14 -17.17 12.00
CA ASP A 246 -2.09 -17.10 10.98
C ASP A 246 -2.45 -16.17 9.81
N GLN A 247 -1.47 -15.38 9.42
CA GLN A 247 -1.57 -14.32 8.41
C GLN A 247 -0.37 -14.39 7.47
N TYR A 248 -0.63 -14.35 6.16
CA TYR A 248 0.36 -14.63 5.13
C TYR A 248 0.19 -13.75 3.89
N ASN A 249 1.21 -13.77 3.02
CA ASN A 249 1.22 -13.17 1.69
C ASN A 249 0.82 -11.68 1.72
N PRO A 250 1.55 -10.83 2.48
CA PRO A 250 1.28 -9.41 2.45
C PRO A 250 1.65 -8.82 1.08
N ALA A 251 0.86 -7.85 0.63
CA ALA A 251 1.17 -6.97 -0.48
C ALA A 251 0.94 -5.52 -0.04
N ILE A 252 1.67 -4.57 -0.62
CA ILE A 252 1.63 -3.17 -0.21
C ILE A 252 1.62 -2.26 -1.44
N TYR A 253 0.82 -1.20 -1.37
CA TYR A 253 0.87 -0.07 -2.29
C TYR A 253 0.56 1.22 -1.52
N GLU A 254 1.44 2.21 -1.62
CA GLU A 254 1.41 3.42 -0.80
C GLU A 254 1.27 3.08 0.69
N PHE A 255 0.12 3.42 1.30
CA PHE A 255 -0.13 3.22 2.73
C PHE A 255 -1.06 2.05 3.04
N ILE A 256 -1.50 1.31 2.01
CA ILE A 256 -2.39 0.17 2.19
C ILE A 256 -1.62 -1.13 2.10
N ILE A 257 -1.69 -1.91 3.16
CA ILE A 257 -1.18 -3.27 3.23
C ILE A 257 -2.37 -4.22 3.16
N VAL A 258 -2.31 -5.24 2.31
CA VAL A 258 -3.32 -6.30 2.24
C VAL A 258 -2.68 -7.67 2.47
N TRP A 259 -3.39 -8.59 3.10
CA TRP A 259 -2.89 -9.92 3.40
C TRP A 259 -4.02 -10.93 3.48
N ARG A 260 -3.66 -12.21 3.45
CA ARG A 260 -4.57 -13.31 3.75
C ARG A 260 -4.57 -13.59 5.25
N SER A 261 -5.74 -13.75 5.84
CA SER A 261 -5.93 -14.06 7.26
C SER A 261 -6.95 -15.18 7.47
N ARG A 262 -6.78 -15.99 8.53
CA ARG A 262 -7.74 -17.03 8.95
C ARG A 262 -8.62 -16.63 10.15
N ILE A 263 -8.68 -15.33 10.49
CA ILE A 263 -9.43 -14.83 11.66
C ILE A 263 -10.93 -15.19 11.58
N SER A 264 -11.52 -15.21 10.39
CA SER A 264 -12.93 -15.54 10.14
C SER A 264 -13.24 -17.05 10.07
N GLY A 265 -12.22 -17.91 10.19
CA GLY A 265 -12.33 -19.37 10.11
C GLY A 265 -11.88 -19.94 8.76
N ASN A 266 -12.37 -19.38 7.65
CA ASN A 266 -11.79 -19.55 6.32
C ASN A 266 -10.74 -18.45 6.04
N PRO A 267 -9.79 -18.67 5.12
CA PRO A 267 -8.96 -17.60 4.57
C PRO A 267 -9.81 -16.51 3.93
N ASP A 268 -9.63 -15.28 4.40
CA ASP A 268 -10.18 -14.05 3.84
C ASP A 268 -9.04 -13.05 3.62
N ILE A 269 -9.29 -12.04 2.77
CA ILE A 269 -8.37 -10.93 2.53
C ILE A 269 -8.72 -9.78 3.48
N TYR A 270 -7.71 -9.28 4.18
CA TYR A 270 -7.76 -8.13 5.07
C TYR A 270 -6.85 -7.03 4.54
N GLY A 271 -7.04 -5.82 5.06
CA GLY A 271 -6.23 -4.66 4.77
C GLY A 271 -6.00 -3.79 5.99
N TYR A 272 -4.92 -3.00 5.95
CA TYR A 272 -4.53 -2.04 6.98
C TYR A 272 -4.11 -0.76 6.30
N ASP A 273 -4.64 0.35 6.78
CA ASP A 273 -4.23 1.68 6.35
C ASP A 273 -3.23 2.27 7.36
N LEU A 274 -1.98 2.42 6.92
CA LEU A 274 -0.88 3.00 7.72
C LEU A 274 -1.14 4.46 8.11
N LEU A 275 -1.93 5.21 7.34
CA LEU A 275 -2.25 6.61 7.65
C LEU A 275 -3.22 6.74 8.81
N THR A 276 -4.20 5.83 8.89
CA THR A 276 -5.27 5.90 9.90
C THR A 276 -5.11 4.89 11.02
N GLY A 277 -4.24 3.91 10.86
CA GLY A 277 -4.05 2.80 11.79
C GLY A 277 -5.23 1.84 11.83
N GLY A 278 -6.08 1.85 10.80
CA GLY A 278 -7.32 1.10 10.74
C GLY A 278 -7.17 -0.21 9.95
N GLU A 279 -7.45 -1.33 10.62
CA GLU A 279 -7.65 -2.62 9.95
C GLU A 279 -9.08 -2.73 9.40
N PHE A 280 -9.22 -3.36 8.23
CA PHE A 280 -10.49 -3.63 7.58
C PHE A 280 -10.49 -4.96 6.82
N GLN A 281 -11.65 -5.59 6.72
CA GLN A 281 -11.83 -6.87 6.02
C GLN A 281 -12.32 -6.65 4.58
N ILE A 282 -11.58 -7.13 3.58
CA ILE A 282 -11.87 -6.93 2.14
C ILE A 282 -12.85 -7.98 1.61
N THR A 283 -12.73 -9.24 2.06
CA THR A 283 -13.61 -10.36 1.67
C THR A 283 -14.33 -10.92 2.89
N ILE A 284 -15.56 -11.39 2.68
CA ILE A 284 -16.42 -11.98 3.73
C ILE A 284 -17.11 -13.26 3.22
N ASP A 285 -16.58 -13.82 2.15
CA ASP A 285 -17.21 -14.96 1.49
C ASP A 285 -16.90 -16.22 2.30
N PRO A 286 -17.83 -17.18 2.43
CA PRO A 286 -17.58 -18.40 3.19
C PRO A 286 -16.52 -19.33 2.58
N SER A 287 -16.09 -19.06 1.35
CA SER A 287 -15.08 -19.82 0.63
C SER A 287 -13.69 -19.26 0.92
N ASP A 288 -12.63 -19.99 0.59
CA ASP A 288 -11.28 -19.48 0.82
C ASP A 288 -10.89 -18.39 -0.19
N GLN A 289 -10.15 -17.38 0.27
CA GLN A 289 -9.46 -16.39 -0.56
C GLN A 289 -7.95 -16.32 -0.26
N TYR A 290 -7.14 -16.20 -1.31
CA TYR A 290 -5.69 -16.28 -1.24
C TYR A 290 -4.99 -15.22 -2.11
N ASN A 291 -3.70 -15.04 -1.85
CA ASN A 291 -2.74 -14.37 -2.71
C ASN A 291 -3.23 -13.00 -3.24
N PRO A 292 -3.48 -12.04 -2.32
CA PRO A 292 -3.92 -10.72 -2.74
C PRO A 292 -2.79 -9.94 -3.41
N ALA A 293 -3.14 -9.14 -4.41
CA ALA A 293 -2.28 -8.11 -4.98
C ALA A 293 -3.03 -6.78 -5.02
N ILE A 294 -2.31 -5.66 -4.89
CA ILE A 294 -2.88 -4.31 -4.80
C ILE A 294 -2.14 -3.34 -5.71
N TYR A 295 -2.91 -2.45 -6.35
CA TYR A 295 -2.40 -1.27 -7.02
C TYR A 295 -3.41 -0.14 -6.85
N LYS A 296 -2.98 0.96 -6.22
CA LYS A 296 -3.87 2.03 -5.75
C LYS A 296 -5.01 1.42 -4.92
N ASP A 297 -6.24 1.77 -5.23
CA ASP A 297 -7.44 1.33 -4.51
C ASP A 297 -8.04 0.04 -5.08
N PHE A 298 -7.35 -0.69 -5.96
CA PHE A 298 -7.88 -1.95 -6.51
C PHE A 298 -7.10 -3.13 -5.98
N VAL A 299 -7.81 -4.10 -5.41
CA VAL A 299 -7.26 -5.34 -4.89
C VAL A 299 -7.78 -6.50 -5.74
N VAL A 300 -6.89 -7.42 -6.11
CA VAL A 300 -7.22 -8.68 -6.77
C VAL A 300 -6.78 -9.85 -5.91
N TRP A 301 -7.48 -10.99 -5.98
CA TRP A 301 -7.20 -12.18 -5.18
C TRP A 301 -7.73 -13.44 -5.87
N GLU A 302 -7.24 -14.59 -5.41
CA GLU A 302 -7.78 -15.91 -5.74
C GLU A 302 -8.99 -16.24 -4.88
N ASP A 303 -10.05 -16.78 -5.47
CA ASP A 303 -11.32 -17.01 -4.81
C ASP A 303 -11.92 -18.37 -5.19
N TYR A 304 -12.26 -19.16 -4.18
CA TYR A 304 -12.73 -20.54 -4.37
C TYR A 304 -14.26 -20.68 -4.37
N ARG A 305 -15.01 -19.58 -4.41
CA ARG A 305 -16.49 -19.60 -4.29
C ARG A 305 -17.23 -20.37 -5.37
N ASN A 306 -16.59 -20.61 -6.51
CA ASN A 306 -17.17 -21.34 -7.62
C ASN A 306 -16.76 -22.82 -7.65
N GLY A 307 -15.96 -23.28 -6.67
CA GLY A 307 -15.46 -24.66 -6.56
C GLY A 307 -14.14 -24.93 -7.29
N ASN A 308 -13.69 -23.99 -8.12
CA ASN A 308 -12.35 -23.84 -8.68
C ASN A 308 -11.76 -22.50 -8.19
N SER A 309 -10.45 -22.31 -8.36
CA SER A 309 -9.84 -21.00 -8.09
C SER A 309 -10.12 -20.05 -9.26
N ASP A 310 -10.75 -18.92 -8.97
CA ASP A 310 -10.98 -17.81 -9.89
C ASP A 310 -10.28 -16.54 -9.41
N ILE A 311 -9.95 -15.63 -10.31
CA ILE A 311 -9.48 -14.29 -9.94
C ILE A 311 -10.67 -13.35 -9.77
N PHE A 312 -10.75 -12.72 -8.61
CA PHE A 312 -11.70 -11.65 -8.32
C PHE A 312 -10.96 -10.35 -8.03
N GLY A 313 -11.66 -9.24 -8.20
CA GLY A 313 -11.15 -7.93 -7.83
C GLY A 313 -12.24 -6.99 -7.36
N ARG A 314 -11.83 -6.00 -6.56
CA ARG A 314 -12.70 -4.89 -6.15
C ARG A 314 -11.91 -3.64 -5.85
N ASP A 315 -12.63 -2.53 -5.98
CA ASP A 315 -12.21 -1.24 -5.46
C ASP A 315 -12.43 -1.18 -3.92
N ILE A 316 -11.45 -0.65 -3.20
CA ILE A 316 -11.43 -0.48 -1.75
C ILE A 316 -11.61 0.97 -1.28
N HIS A 317 -11.84 1.95 -2.18
CA HIS A 317 -12.22 3.34 -1.86
C HIS A 317 -13.45 3.46 -0.96
N ARG A 318 -14.19 2.37 -0.73
CA ARG A 318 -15.29 2.33 0.24
C ARG A 318 -14.87 2.34 1.71
N TYR A 319 -13.58 2.30 2.03
CA TYR A 319 -13.06 2.73 3.35
C TYR A 319 -12.72 4.22 3.33
N ASP A 320 -13.66 5.04 2.83
CA ASP A 320 -13.63 6.48 3.02
C ASP A 320 -13.72 6.79 4.52
N LEU A 321 -12.55 7.03 5.12
CA LEU A 321 -12.34 7.37 6.52
C LEU A 321 -13.00 8.71 6.91
N SER A 322 -13.61 9.44 5.97
CA SER A 322 -14.50 10.57 6.28
C SER A 322 -15.80 10.16 7.00
N LYS A 323 -16.10 8.85 7.06
CA LYS A 323 -17.18 8.30 7.90
C LYS A 323 -16.76 7.84 9.28
N SER A 324 -15.48 7.96 9.65
CA SER A 324 -15.09 8.02 11.06
C SER A 324 -15.53 9.37 11.61
N ILE A 325 -16.70 9.38 12.28
CA ILE A 325 -17.29 10.60 12.84
C ILE A 325 -16.42 11.06 14.01
N TYR A 326 -15.45 11.92 13.74
CA TYR A 326 -14.92 12.83 14.74
C TYR A 326 -15.42 14.24 14.41
N PRO A 327 -16.06 14.96 15.35
CA PRO A 327 -16.37 16.36 15.13
C PRO A 327 -15.05 17.13 15.04
N LEU A 328 -14.72 17.62 13.84
CA LEU A 328 -13.69 18.64 13.62
C LEU A 328 -14.12 19.92 14.36
N LEU A 329 -13.64 20.08 15.60
CA LEU A 329 -13.66 21.36 16.30
C LEU A 329 -12.61 22.27 15.67
N SER A 330 -13.00 23.12 14.72
CA SER A 330 -12.16 24.25 14.33
C SER A 330 -12.47 25.46 15.22
N VAL A 331 -11.52 25.86 16.05
CA VAL A 331 -11.56 27.16 16.74
C VAL A 331 -10.94 28.20 15.82
N SER A 332 -11.69 29.23 15.43
CA SER A 332 -11.12 30.42 14.77
C SER A 332 -11.17 31.64 15.71
N ARG A 333 -10.09 32.42 15.72
CA ARG A 333 -10.05 33.74 16.37
C ARG A 333 -11.10 34.64 15.70
N GLY A 334 -12.19 34.93 16.41
CA GLY A 334 -13.27 35.79 15.90
C GLY A 334 -14.67 35.49 16.43
N GLY A 335 -14.86 34.45 17.25
CA GLY A 335 -16.14 34.22 17.93
C GLY A 335 -17.22 33.53 17.09
N VAL A 336 -16.86 32.90 15.98
CA VAL A 336 -17.75 32.03 15.20
C VAL A 336 -17.40 30.58 15.48
N VAL A 337 -18.36 29.81 16.02
CA VAL A 337 -18.25 28.36 16.24
C VAL A 337 -19.03 27.65 15.14
N TRP A 338 -18.34 26.83 14.36
CA TRP A 338 -18.96 25.98 13.35
C TRP A 338 -19.30 24.63 13.97
N ILE A 339 -20.57 24.23 13.91
CA ILE A 339 -21.02 22.90 14.37
C ILE A 339 -21.72 22.23 13.20
N LEU A 340 -21.15 21.12 12.73
CA LEU A 340 -21.78 20.20 11.79
C LEU A 340 -22.55 19.15 12.58
N LEU A 341 -23.88 19.08 12.41
CA LEU A 341 -24.72 18.01 12.99
C LEU A 341 -25.30 17.16 11.87
N PRO A 342 -25.03 15.84 11.82
CA PRO A 342 -25.65 14.96 10.86
C PRO A 342 -26.91 14.36 11.47
N LEU A 343 -28.07 14.94 11.16
CA LEU A 343 -29.34 14.23 11.30
C LEU A 343 -30.12 14.39 10.00
N LEU A 344 -30.28 13.26 9.30
CA LEU A 344 -31.18 13.06 8.16
C LEU A 344 -31.05 14.08 7.02
N GLY A 345 -30.03 13.89 6.17
CA GLY A 345 -30.11 14.19 4.74
C GLY A 345 -30.43 15.62 4.31
N ILE A 346 -30.31 16.63 5.18
CA ILE A 346 -30.49 18.05 4.86
C ILE A 346 -29.44 18.86 5.63
N LEU A 347 -28.66 19.68 4.90
CA LEU A 347 -27.65 20.57 5.48
C LEU A 347 -28.33 21.75 6.20
N TYR A 348 -28.08 21.95 7.49
CA TYR A 348 -28.49 23.16 8.21
C TYR A 348 -27.29 24.10 8.43
N LEU A 349 -27.49 25.38 8.14
CA LEU A 349 -26.60 26.48 8.57
C LEU A 349 -27.21 27.09 9.84
N VAL A 350 -26.58 26.90 11.00
CA VAL A 350 -26.99 27.58 12.25
C VAL A 350 -25.99 28.69 12.57
N LEU A 351 -26.47 29.94 12.51
CA LEU A 351 -25.69 31.14 12.85
C LEU A 351 -26.02 31.54 14.31
N LEU A 352 -25.10 31.31 15.25
CA LEU A 352 -25.21 31.85 16.61
C LEU A 352 -24.41 33.16 16.69
N ILE A 353 -25.10 34.30 16.74
CA ILE A 353 -24.48 35.61 16.99
C ILE A 353 -24.54 35.88 18.49
N TYR A 354 -23.38 35.85 19.17
CA TYR A 354 -23.26 36.33 20.54
C TYR A 354 -23.18 37.87 20.53
N LYS A 355 -24.19 38.54 21.08
CA LYS A 355 -24.19 39.99 21.24
C LYS A 355 -23.43 40.34 22.52
N ARG A 356 -22.19 40.83 22.38
CA ARG A 356 -21.40 41.36 23.50
C ARG A 356 -21.77 42.83 23.70
N ASP A 357 -22.71 43.11 24.60
CA ASP A 357 -23.00 44.48 25.03
C ASP A 357 -21.88 44.95 25.98
N PHE A 358 -21.20 46.02 25.57
CA PHE A 358 -20.26 46.79 26.39
C PHE A 358 -21.05 47.59 27.43
N MET A 359 -20.69 47.49 28.70
CA MET A 359 -21.12 48.42 29.76
C MET A 359 -19.88 48.86 30.55
N GLU A 360 -19.51 50.13 30.43
CA GLU A 360 -18.63 50.80 31.39
C GLU A 360 -19.47 51.21 32.61
N ALA A 361 -18.94 50.99 33.82
CA ALA A 361 -19.05 51.94 34.92
C ALA A 361 -18.03 51.64 36.03
N SER A 362 -17.48 52.73 36.53
CA SER A 362 -16.45 52.96 37.53
C SER A 362 -16.82 52.64 38.99
N GLN A 363 -15.77 52.62 39.83
CA GLN A 363 -15.69 52.83 41.29
C GLN A 363 -15.76 51.60 42.20
N PHE A 364 -14.59 51.22 42.75
CA PHE A 364 -14.33 51.23 44.20
C PHE A 364 -12.82 51.39 44.45
N ASN A 365 -12.47 52.38 45.28
CA ASN A 365 -11.13 52.72 45.76
C ASN A 365 -10.79 51.99 47.08
N ASP A 366 -9.48 51.86 47.29
CA ASP A 366 -8.72 51.82 48.55
C ASP A 366 -8.80 50.62 49.52
N VAL A 367 -7.61 50.05 49.78
CA VAL A 367 -6.86 49.84 51.05
C VAL A 367 -5.97 48.59 50.82
N GLY A 368 -4.67 48.50 51.06
CA GLY A 368 -3.70 49.30 51.78
C GLY A 368 -2.29 48.73 51.57
N ILE A 369 -1.28 49.53 51.91
CA ILE A 369 0.16 49.32 51.72
C ILE A 369 0.75 48.47 52.85
N ALA A 370 1.72 47.61 52.54
CA ALA A 370 2.88 47.34 53.41
C ALA A 370 4.12 46.97 52.56
N LYS A 371 5.20 47.73 52.76
CA LYS A 371 6.57 47.56 52.24
C LYS A 371 7.43 46.83 53.27
N GLU A 372 8.42 46.09 52.80
CA GLU A 372 9.82 45.97 53.29
C GLU A 372 10.59 45.20 52.19
N ASP A 373 11.46 45.78 51.33
CA ASP A 373 12.87 46.22 51.54
C ASP A 373 13.69 45.17 52.31
N THR A 374 14.70 44.48 51.77
CA THR A 374 15.93 44.87 51.01
C THR A 374 16.59 43.57 50.49
N GLY A 375 17.45 43.46 49.47
CA GLY A 375 18.11 44.39 48.55
C GLY A 375 19.06 43.63 47.60
N ASN A 376 19.31 44.22 46.41
CA ASN A 376 20.52 44.24 45.55
C ASN A 376 21.30 42.94 45.24
N ASN A 377 21.78 42.66 44.03
CA ASN A 377 22.08 43.44 42.82
C ASN A 377 22.37 42.46 41.66
N HIS A 378 21.88 42.72 40.44
CA HIS A 378 22.70 42.92 39.21
C HIS A 378 21.96 42.67 37.88
N ILE A 379 21.93 43.75 37.07
CA ILE A 379 22.10 43.84 35.60
C ILE A 379 20.89 43.61 34.65
N ASN A 380 20.34 44.75 34.21
CA ASN A 380 19.81 45.17 32.89
C ASN A 380 19.63 44.10 31.78
N HIS A 381 18.40 43.87 31.24
CA HIS A 381 17.72 44.57 30.11
C HIS A 381 18.46 44.41 28.75
N VAL A 382 17.92 44.03 27.58
CA VAL A 382 16.59 43.97 26.94
C VAL A 382 16.66 42.99 25.75
N GLY A 383 15.56 42.34 25.35
CA GLY A 383 15.38 41.91 23.94
C GLY A 383 14.38 40.79 23.68
N HIS A 384 13.12 41.14 23.43
CA HIS A 384 12.02 40.25 23.07
C HIS A 384 12.05 39.78 21.59
N ASN A 385 11.63 38.52 21.40
CA ASN A 385 10.65 38.01 20.42
C ASN A 385 11.00 37.67 18.95
N HIS A 386 10.56 36.44 18.63
CA HIS A 386 9.89 35.92 17.43
C HIS A 386 10.75 35.30 16.30
N ILE A 387 10.68 33.96 16.24
CA ILE A 387 11.07 33.11 15.12
C ILE A 387 9.85 32.95 14.20
N ALA A 388 10.00 33.36 12.94
CA ALA A 388 9.06 33.11 11.86
C ALA A 388 9.51 31.88 11.07
N PHE A 389 8.57 30.97 10.78
CA PHE A 389 8.76 29.81 9.92
C PHE A 389 8.28 30.15 8.51
N LEU A 390 9.17 30.05 7.51
CA LEU A 390 8.87 30.22 6.09
C LEU A 390 8.87 28.83 5.44
N MET A 391 7.72 28.40 4.90
CA MET A 391 7.65 27.35 3.89
C MET A 391 7.71 28.00 2.51
N GLU A 392 8.72 27.64 1.73
CA GLU A 392 8.88 28.06 0.33
C GLU A 392 8.41 26.92 -0.58
N LYS A 393 7.42 27.21 -1.43
CA LYS A 393 6.98 26.36 -2.54
C LYS A 393 8.07 26.31 -3.61
N ARG A 394 8.39 25.13 -4.12
CA ARG A 394 9.03 24.97 -5.44
C ARG A 394 7.99 24.61 -6.48
N LEU A 395 8.17 25.22 -7.66
CA LEU A 395 7.44 25.05 -8.91
C LEU A 395 7.65 23.66 -9.50
#